data_AF-A0A6G1YT85-F1
#
_entry.id   AF-A0A6G1YT85-F1
#
_cell.length_a   1.000
_cell.length_b   1.000
_cell.length_c   1.000
_cell.angle_alpha   90.00
_cell.angle_beta   90.00
_cell.angle_gamma   90.00
#
_symmetry.space_group_name_H-M   'P 1'
#
loop_
_entity.id
_entity.type
_entity.pdbx_description
1 polymer ?
#
loop_
_entity_poly.entity_id
_entity_poly.type
_entity_poly.pdbx_seq_one_letter_code
_entity_poly.pdbx_strand_id
1 'polypeptide(L)'
;MITVDSVLGNINRDKKLKERCDEMTARKVCETIKISRLESQRVRMRKLSDKGTDVALTLPPGTWLKNGDVIIITENKMVVVGIEPEDVIMIEIRDNMHEDDSVE
;
A
#
# COMPACT_ATOMS: atom_id res chain seq x y z
N MET A 1 -9.89 -7.41 16.91
CA MET A 1 -9.14 -6.20 16.51
C MET A 1 -7.66 -6.48 16.71
N ILE A 2 -6.84 -6.29 15.67
CA ILE A 2 -5.37 -6.42 15.70
C ILE A 2 -4.79 -5.02 15.55
N THR A 3 -3.82 -4.66 16.40
CA THR A 3 -3.13 -3.36 16.32
C THR A 3 -1.81 -3.50 15.57
N VAL A 4 -1.54 -2.58 14.67
CA VAL A 4 -0.31 -2.52 13.88
C VAL A 4 0.31 -1.13 14.06
N ASP A 5 1.59 -1.08 14.38
CA ASP A 5 2.35 0.15 14.58
C ASP A 5 3.45 0.38 13.53
N SER A 6 3.65 -0.57 12.61
CA SER A 6 4.76 -0.54 11.65
C SER A 6 4.45 -1.33 10.39
N VAL A 7 5.20 -1.03 9.31
CA VAL A 7 5.18 -1.79 8.06
C VAL A 7 6.35 -2.77 8.07
N LEU A 8 6.07 -4.05 7.80
CA LEU A 8 7.06 -5.13 7.83
C LEU A 8 7.91 -5.20 6.55
N GLY A 9 7.38 -4.68 5.45
CA GLY A 9 8.03 -4.65 4.14
C GLY A 9 7.02 -4.50 3.02
N ASN A 10 7.43 -4.71 1.78
CA ASN A 10 6.57 -4.56 0.61
C ASN A 10 6.78 -5.72 -0.38
N ILE A 11 5.69 -6.37 -0.80
CA ILE A 11 5.73 -7.54 -1.70
C ILE A 11 6.25 -7.21 -3.11
N ASN A 12 6.18 -5.95 -3.52
CA ASN A 12 6.69 -5.52 -4.83
C ASN A 12 8.20 -5.24 -4.79
N ARG A 13 8.79 -5.12 -3.60
CA ARG A 13 10.22 -4.82 -3.41
C ARG A 13 11.00 -5.99 -2.84
N ASP A 14 10.36 -6.85 -2.04
CA ASP A 14 10.99 -8.01 -1.42
C ASP A 14 10.44 -9.31 -2.02
N LYS A 15 11.33 -10.05 -2.69
CA LYS A 15 11.01 -11.32 -3.34
C LYS A 15 10.57 -12.40 -2.34
N LYS A 16 11.14 -12.43 -1.12
CA LYS A 16 10.76 -13.41 -0.09
C LYS A 16 9.35 -13.14 0.42
N LEU A 17 9.00 -11.87 0.60
CA LEU A 17 7.63 -11.48 0.97
C LEU A 17 6.63 -11.80 -0.14
N LYS A 18 7.04 -11.64 -1.40
CA LYS A 18 6.21 -12.03 -2.55
C LYS A 18 5.95 -13.54 -2.58
N GLU A 19 6.99 -14.36 -2.50
CA GLU A 19 6.88 -15.82 -2.47
C GLU A 19 5.97 -16.28 -1.31
N ARG A 20 6.17 -15.71 -0.11
CA ARG A 20 5.31 -16.00 1.04
C ARG A 20 3.87 -15.52 0.84
N CYS A 21 3.66 -14.38 0.19
CA CYS A 21 2.32 -13.89 -0.16
C CYS A 21 1.62 -14.85 -1.11
N ASP A 22 2.32 -15.36 -2.13
CA ASP A 22 1.78 -16.31 -3.11
C ASP A 22 1.39 -17.63 -2.42
N GLU A 23 2.24 -18.16 -1.54
CA GLU A 23 1.95 -19.36 -0.72
C GLU A 23 0.72 -19.15 0.17
N MET A 24 0.66 -18.02 0.88
CA MET A 24 -0.45 -17.70 1.80
C MET A 24 -1.75 -17.43 1.04
N THR A 25 -1.65 -16.90 -0.18
CA THR A 25 -2.79 -16.72 -1.09
C THR A 25 -3.34 -18.07 -1.55
N ALA A 26 -2.46 -19.01 -1.94
CA ALA A 26 -2.85 -20.38 -2.28
C ALA A 26 -3.55 -21.10 -1.11
N ARG A 27 -3.10 -20.86 0.12
CA ARG A 27 -3.71 -21.37 1.36
C ARG A 27 -4.96 -20.59 1.81
N LYS A 28 -5.38 -19.55 1.08
CA LYS A 28 -6.49 -18.66 1.43
C LYS A 28 -6.35 -17.97 2.80
N VAL A 29 -5.14 -17.71 3.25
CA VAL A 29 -4.83 -17.00 4.50
C VAL A 29 -4.15 -15.64 4.29
N CYS A 30 -3.91 -15.26 3.03
CA CYS A 30 -3.58 -13.88 2.68
C CYS A 30 -4.86 -13.03 2.62
N GLU A 31 -4.86 -11.88 3.26
CA GLU A 31 -5.95 -10.91 3.36
C GLU A 31 -5.46 -9.55 2.86
N THR A 32 -6.38 -8.72 2.41
CA THR A 32 -6.08 -7.37 1.93
C THR A 32 -6.92 -6.33 2.66
N ILE A 33 -6.29 -5.26 3.14
CA ILE A 33 -7.01 -4.04 3.52
C ILE A 33 -6.94 -3.04 2.36
N LYS A 34 -8.07 -2.38 2.07
CA LYS A 34 -8.15 -1.36 1.03
C LYS A 34 -8.14 0.04 1.64
N ILE A 35 -7.27 0.90 1.12
CA ILE A 35 -7.18 2.30 1.52
C ILE A 35 -7.17 3.20 0.29
N SER A 36 -7.77 4.38 0.43
CA SER A 36 -7.64 5.43 -0.59
C SER A 36 -6.24 6.04 -0.58
N ARG A 37 -5.88 6.75 -1.65
CA ARG A 37 -4.61 7.48 -1.71
C ARG A 37 -4.50 8.54 -0.62
N LEU A 38 -5.61 9.18 -0.23
CA LEU A 38 -5.64 10.15 0.87
C LEU A 38 -5.41 9.50 2.24
N GLU A 39 -5.92 8.28 2.44
CA GLU A 39 -5.71 7.54 3.68
C GLU A 39 -4.29 7.03 3.85
N SER A 40 -3.53 6.85 2.76
CA SER A 40 -2.16 6.33 2.79
C SER A 40 -1.19 7.11 3.68
N GLN A 41 -1.45 8.40 3.91
CA GLN A 41 -0.62 9.30 4.72
C GLN A 41 -1.14 9.44 6.17
N ARG A 42 -2.26 8.77 6.51
CA ARG A 42 -2.81 8.85 7.86
C ARG A 42 -1.97 8.02 8.83
N VAL A 43 -1.60 8.66 9.93
CA VAL A 43 -0.90 8.04 11.07
C VAL A 43 -1.81 7.04 11.79
N ARG A 44 -3.12 7.32 11.90
CA ARG A 44 -4.08 6.46 12.59
C ARG A 44 -5.29 6.16 11.71
N MET A 45 -5.63 4.89 11.59
CA MET A 45 -6.85 4.46 10.88
C MET A 45 -7.28 3.07 11.34
N ARG A 46 -8.55 2.72 11.09
CA ARG A 46 -9.09 1.39 11.34
C ARG A 46 -9.74 0.88 10.06
N LYS A 47 -9.40 -0.34 9.65
CA LYS A 47 -9.88 -0.96 8.41
C LYS A 47 -10.28 -2.40 8.68
N LEU A 48 -11.29 -2.86 7.95
CA LEU A 48 -11.66 -4.27 7.88
C LEU A 48 -10.98 -4.86 6.64
N SER A 49 -10.34 -6.02 6.78
CA SER A 49 -9.82 -6.76 5.64
C SER A 49 -10.95 -7.39 4.83
N ASP A 50 -10.64 -7.81 3.61
CA ASP A 50 -11.52 -8.60 2.74
C ASP A 50 -12.03 -9.91 3.35
N LYS A 51 -11.37 -10.43 4.39
CA LYS A 51 -11.80 -11.63 5.15
C LYS A 51 -12.33 -11.32 6.56
N GLY A 52 -12.61 -10.05 6.87
CA GLY A 52 -13.27 -9.67 8.11
C GLY A 52 -12.33 -9.46 9.30
N THR A 53 -11.02 -9.36 9.09
CA THR A 53 -10.09 -8.99 10.16
C THR A 53 -10.12 -7.49 10.38
N ASP A 54 -10.47 -7.11 11.60
CA ASP A 54 -10.45 -5.72 12.04
C ASP A 54 -9.02 -5.30 12.45
N VAL A 55 -8.44 -4.37 11.70
CA VAL A 55 -7.07 -3.87 11.83
C VAL A 55 -7.07 -2.40 12.22
N ALA A 56 -6.42 -2.09 13.34
CA ALA A 56 -6.18 -0.72 13.80
C ALA A 56 -4.71 -0.35 13.57
N LEU A 57 -4.44 0.60 12.69
CA LEU A 57 -3.12 1.12 12.33
C LEU A 57 -2.80 2.35 13.18
N THR A 58 -1.62 2.38 13.80
CA THR A 58 -1.02 3.52 14.51
C THR A 58 0.45 3.66 14.11
N LEU A 59 0.69 4.20 12.93
CA LEU A 59 2.02 4.30 12.32
C LEU A 59 2.78 5.53 12.85
N PRO A 60 4.12 5.57 12.73
CA PRO A 60 4.90 6.77 13.02
C PRO A 60 4.54 7.92 12.07
N PRO A 61 4.64 9.19 12.52
CA PRO A 61 4.52 10.35 11.64
C PRO A 61 5.46 10.25 10.43
N GLY A 62 4.97 10.65 9.25
CA GLY A 62 5.75 10.57 8.00
C GLY A 62 5.73 9.20 7.33
N THR A 63 5.06 8.19 7.90
CA THR A 63 4.85 6.91 7.23
C THR A 63 3.82 7.03 6.12
N TRP A 64 4.16 6.55 4.92
CA TRP A 64 3.24 6.46 3.79
C TRP A 64 3.02 5.00 3.43
N LEU A 65 1.80 4.53 3.60
CA LEU A 65 1.41 3.19 3.16
C LEU A 65 1.39 3.15 1.62
N LYS A 66 2.01 2.12 1.06
CA LYS A 66 2.09 1.89 -0.38
C LYS A 66 1.35 0.63 -0.75
N ASN A 67 0.99 0.55 -2.04
CA ASN A 67 0.44 -0.67 -2.58
C ASN A 67 1.43 -1.84 -2.39
N GLY A 68 0.94 -2.94 -1.83
CA GLY A 68 1.74 -4.12 -1.52
C GLY A 68 2.50 -4.07 -0.20
N ASP A 69 2.31 -3.03 0.63
CA ASP A 69 2.90 -3.03 1.98
C ASP A 69 2.30 -4.16 2.82
N VAL A 70 3.16 -4.83 3.58
CA VAL A 70 2.77 -5.92 4.46
C VAL A 70 2.74 -5.40 5.88
N ILE A 71 1.61 -5.58 6.55
CA ILE A 71 1.38 -5.04 7.90
C ILE A 71 1.22 -6.14 8.96
N ILE A 72 0.91 -7.37 8.55
CA ILE A 72 0.80 -8.53 9.44
C ILE A 72 1.38 -9.75 8.71
N ILE A 73 2.26 -10.50 9.38
CA ILE A 73 2.72 -11.82 8.96
C ILE A 73 2.74 -12.73 10.18
N THR A 74 1.99 -13.83 10.12
CA THR A 74 2.05 -14.94 11.06
C THR A 74 2.15 -16.26 10.29
N GLU A 75 2.09 -17.40 10.98
CA GLU A 75 2.05 -18.72 10.32
C GLU A 75 0.77 -18.92 9.48
N ASN A 76 -0.35 -18.36 9.95
CA ASN A 76 -1.68 -18.62 9.40
C ASN A 76 -2.41 -17.36 8.92
N LYS A 77 -1.71 -16.21 8.83
CA LYS A 77 -2.28 -14.98 8.33
C LYS A 77 -1.22 -14.07 7.72
N MET A 78 -1.57 -13.46 6.60
CA MET A 78 -0.82 -12.34 6.04
C MET A 78 -1.80 -11.24 5.69
N VAL A 79 -1.51 -9.98 6.03
CA VAL A 79 -2.34 -8.84 5.64
C VAL A 79 -1.52 -7.86 4.84
N VAL A 80 -1.99 -7.57 3.63
CA VAL A 80 -1.36 -6.69 2.65
C VAL A 80 -2.22 -5.45 2.43
N VAL A 81 -1.59 -4.30 2.18
CA VAL A 81 -2.25 -3.05 1.82
C VAL A 81 -2.48 -3.00 0.32
N GLY A 82 -3.74 -2.80 -0.08
CA GLY A 82 -4.13 -2.43 -1.43
C GLY A 82 -4.55 -0.97 -1.50
N ILE A 83 -4.09 -0.25 -2.52
CA ILE A 83 -4.62 1.09 -2.83
C ILE A 83 -5.86 0.92 -3.71
N GLU A 84 -6.95 1.59 -3.33
CA GLU A 84 -8.17 1.61 -4.13
C GLU A 84 -7.92 2.29 -5.49
N PRO A 85 -8.40 1.70 -6.61
CA PRO A 85 -8.41 2.39 -7.89
C PRO A 85 -9.23 3.68 -7.79
N GLU A 86 -8.71 4.76 -8.35
CA GLU A 86 -9.36 6.07 -8.41
C GLU A 86 -9.36 6.54 -9.87
N ASP A 87 -10.38 7.31 -10.27
CA ASP A 87 -10.40 7.95 -11.59
C ASP A 87 -9.31 9.02 -11.64
N VAL A 88 -8.41 8.91 -12.62
CA VAL A 88 -7.25 9.80 -12.77
C VAL A 88 -7.19 10.39 -14.18
N ILE A 89 -6.67 11.61 -14.29
CA ILE A 89 -6.30 12.22 -15.56
C ILE A 89 -4.80 12.03 -15.74
N MET A 90 -4.39 11.39 -16.84
CA MET A 90 -3.00 11.26 -17.23
C MET A 90 -2.66 12.39 -18.19
N ILE A 91 -1.72 13.25 -17.82
CA ILE A 91 -1.25 14.35 -18.65
C ILE A 91 0.17 14.01 -19.11
N GLU A 92 0.35 13.84 -20.42
CA GLU A 92 1.66 13.74 -21.05
C GLU A 92 2.04 15.13 -21.60
N ILE A 93 3.07 15.74 -21.03
CA ILE A 93 3.65 16.97 -21.57
C ILE A 93 4.73 16.56 -22.57
N ARG A 94 4.53 16.90 -23.84
CA ARG A 94 5.56 16.75 -24.87
C ARG A 94 6.29 18.08 -24.98
N ASP A 95 7.62 18.05 -25.05
CA ASP A 95 8.44 19.25 -25.17
C ASP A 95 7.92 20.17 -26.28
N ASN A 96 7.42 21.32 -25.88
CA ASN A 96 7.52 22.52 -26.69
C ASN A 96 8.66 23.34 -26.08
N MET A 97 9.89 22.94 -26.37
CA MET A 97 11.03 23.86 -26.35
C MET A 97 10.74 24.91 -27.42
N HIS A 98 10.03 25.98 -27.07
CA HIS A 98 9.96 27.16 -27.92
C HIS A 98 11.28 27.91 -27.74
N GLU A 99 11.95 28.22 -28.86
CA GLU A 99 13.22 28.95 -28.95
C GLU A 99 13.17 30.40 -28.42
N ASP A 100 12.08 30.84 -27.78
CA ASP A 100 11.89 32.24 -27.34
C ASP A 100 12.32 32.52 -25.89
N ASP A 101 12.84 31.53 -25.14
CA ASP A 101 13.38 31.74 -23.78
C ASP A 101 14.88 32.17 -23.78
N SER A 102 15.45 32.52 -24.92
CA SER A 102 16.74 33.23 -24.97
C SER A 102 16.53 34.72 -24.70
N VAL A 103 16.53 35.09 -23.42
CA VAL A 103 16.67 36.48 -22.98
C VAL A 103 18.18 36.81 -23.02
N GLU A 104 18.59 37.66 -23.98
CA GLU A 104 19.88 38.38 -23.92
C GLU A 104 19.93 39.35 -22.74
#